data_AF-A0A078MEZ5-F1
#
_entry.id   AF-A0A078MEZ5-F1
#
_cell.length_a   1.000
_cell.length_b   1.000
_cell.length_c   1.000
_cell.angle_alpha   90.00
_cell.angle_beta   90.00
_cell.angle_gamma   90.00
#
_symmetry.space_group_name_H-M   'P 1'
#
loop_
_entity.id
_entity.type
_entity.pdbx_description
1 polymer ?
#
loop_
_entity_poly.entity_id
_entity_poly.type
_entity_poly.pdbx_seq_one_letter_code
_entity_poly.pdbx_strand_id
1 'polypeptide(L)'
;MDILVNYQWYWFLLLEIISTIGALTFIVIRYKIKKRTLSQLALALFIVPLLLEAGLALLIYQQTKEITTFHIVIMVFLLYACTFGVADFKKIDRMVRIWLGKRAGEDLLTATEHAQLAREKSPQYIRTKSLRNLVIHSVIFVAAVIYMWITFGNTDFTLSLHWVTDSDRIQPLTNEVANTVLRVWLIAYSIDSILNLSYILTPITKKRLGHN
;
A
#
# COMPACT_ATOMS: atom_id res chain seq x y z
N MET A 1 -19.87 18.07 -17.43
CA MET A 1 -19.16 18.33 -16.16
C MET A 1 -19.70 17.48 -15.01
N ASP A 2 -20.90 16.89 -15.11
CA ASP A 2 -21.32 15.79 -14.18
C ASP A 2 -20.61 14.46 -14.43
N ILE A 3 -20.11 14.22 -15.64
CA ILE A 3 -19.43 12.97 -16.01
C ILE A 3 -18.18 12.75 -15.15
N LEU A 4 -17.46 13.81 -14.77
CA LEU A 4 -16.24 13.67 -13.97
C LEU A 4 -16.56 13.16 -12.57
N VAL A 5 -17.58 13.73 -11.93
CA VAL A 5 -18.03 13.37 -10.57
C VAL A 5 -18.74 12.01 -10.58
N ASN A 6 -19.68 11.80 -11.50
CA ASN A 6 -20.47 10.56 -11.58
C ASN A 6 -19.63 9.34 -11.94
N TYR A 7 -18.58 9.52 -12.74
CA TYR A 7 -17.69 8.43 -13.16
C TYR A 7 -16.28 8.53 -12.54
N GLN A 8 -16.11 9.27 -11.44
CA GLN A 8 -14.80 9.48 -10.79
C GLN A 8 -14.03 8.18 -10.52
N TRP A 9 -14.73 7.13 -10.10
CA TRP A 9 -14.15 5.81 -9.83
C TRP A 9 -13.69 5.09 -11.10
N TYR A 10 -14.40 5.25 -12.21
CA TYR A 10 -14.01 4.66 -13.50
C TYR A 10 -12.78 5.35 -14.06
N TRP A 11 -12.70 6.68 -13.94
CA TRP A 11 -11.52 7.45 -14.35
C TRP A 11 -10.29 7.07 -13.51
N PHE A 12 -10.46 6.98 -12.19
CA PHE A 12 -9.40 6.49 -11.30
C PHE A 12 -8.94 5.08 -11.69
N LEU A 13 -9.86 4.13 -11.87
CA LEU A 13 -9.51 2.76 -12.25
C LEU A 13 -8.81 2.69 -13.62
N LEU A 14 -9.24 3.50 -14.58
CA LEU A 14 -8.62 3.57 -15.90
C LEU A 14 -7.16 4.05 -15.80
N LEU A 15 -6.92 5.12 -15.05
CA LEU A 15 -5.57 5.66 -14.83
C LEU A 15 -4.68 4.64 -14.13
N GLU A 16 -5.21 3.93 -13.13
CA GLU A 16 -4.48 2.90 -12.39
C GLU A 16 -4.10 1.70 -13.29
N ILE A 17 -5.00 1.28 -14.19
CA ILE A 17 -4.71 0.22 -15.16
C ILE A 17 -3.59 0.67 -16.13
N ILE A 18 -3.67 1.90 -16.64
CA ILE A 18 -2.65 2.45 -17.55
C ILE A 18 -1.29 2.54 -16.82
N SER A 19 -1.29 3.08 -15.61
CA SER A 19 -0.13 3.18 -14.73
C SER A 19 0.53 1.81 -14.52
N THR A 20 -0.29 0.81 -14.14
CA THR A 20 0.16 -0.56 -13.88
C THR A 20 0.78 -1.19 -15.12
N ILE A 21 0.14 -1.05 -16.30
CA ILE A 21 0.68 -1.55 -17.57
C ILE A 21 2.01 -0.83 -17.90
N GLY A 22 2.08 0.48 -17.66
CA GLY A 22 3.29 1.28 -17.81
C GLY A 22 4.44 0.75 -16.93
N ALA A 23 4.17 0.46 -15.66
CA ALA A 23 5.16 -0.09 -14.72
C ALA A 23 5.69 -1.46 -15.18
N LEU A 24 4.80 -2.38 -15.56
CA LEU A 24 5.18 -3.71 -16.05
C LEU A 24 6.01 -3.59 -17.33
N THR A 25 5.59 -2.74 -18.25
CA THR A 25 6.28 -2.49 -19.52
C THR A 25 7.66 -1.87 -19.29
N PHE A 26 7.77 -0.93 -18.35
CA PHE A 26 9.04 -0.33 -17.95
C PHE A 26 10.03 -1.39 -17.46
N ILE A 27 9.58 -2.29 -16.58
CA ILE A 27 10.39 -3.40 -16.07
C ILE A 27 10.87 -4.28 -17.23
N VAL A 28 9.96 -4.73 -18.10
CA VAL A 28 10.31 -5.60 -19.23
C VAL A 28 11.32 -4.91 -20.16
N ILE A 29 11.09 -3.66 -20.52
CA ILE A 29 11.97 -2.93 -21.43
C ILE A 29 13.34 -2.72 -20.80
N ARG A 30 13.39 -2.36 -19.52
CA ARG A 30 14.64 -2.08 -18.80
C ARG A 30 15.57 -3.28 -18.76
N TYR A 31 15.06 -4.47 -18.42
CA TYR A 31 15.93 -5.64 -18.22
C TYR A 31 16.03 -6.57 -19.42
N LYS A 32 14.96 -6.73 -20.22
CA LYS A 32 15.00 -7.60 -21.41
C LYS A 32 15.45 -6.87 -22.66
N ILE A 33 14.81 -5.74 -22.97
CA ILE A 33 15.02 -5.03 -24.24
C ILE A 33 16.25 -4.11 -24.16
N LYS A 34 16.57 -3.60 -22.97
CA LYS A 34 17.71 -2.72 -22.66
C LYS A 34 17.76 -1.43 -23.51
N LYS A 35 16.62 -0.99 -24.05
CA LYS A 35 16.49 0.28 -24.80
C LYS A 35 16.11 1.43 -23.87
N ARG A 36 17.04 2.37 -23.69
CA ARG A 36 16.91 3.50 -22.74
C ARG A 36 15.72 4.41 -23.04
N THR A 37 15.50 4.79 -24.29
CA THR A 37 14.41 5.70 -24.70
C THR A 37 13.03 5.09 -24.45
N LEU A 38 12.83 3.83 -24.84
CA LEU A 38 11.61 3.08 -24.59
C LEU A 38 11.35 2.85 -23.09
N SER A 39 12.42 2.64 -22.30
CA SER A 39 12.31 2.53 -20.85
C SER A 39 11.86 3.86 -20.24
N GLN A 40 12.41 4.99 -20.68
CA GLN A 40 11.97 6.32 -20.22
C GLN A 40 10.51 6.61 -20.59
N LEU A 41 10.07 6.23 -21.80
CA LEU A 41 8.68 6.38 -22.22
C LEU A 41 7.74 5.54 -21.34
N ALA A 42 8.08 4.28 -21.08
CA ALA A 42 7.29 3.42 -20.21
C ALA A 42 7.26 3.92 -18.76
N LEU A 43 8.36 4.52 -18.28
CA LEU A 43 8.39 5.19 -16.98
C LEU A 43 7.47 6.41 -16.95
N ALA A 44 7.44 7.22 -18.02
CA ALA A 44 6.49 8.32 -18.13
C ALA A 44 5.05 7.83 -18.15
N LEU A 45 4.77 6.73 -18.86
CA LEU A 45 3.44 6.10 -18.88
C LEU A 45 3.00 5.55 -17.52
N PHE A 46 3.95 5.25 -16.62
CA PHE A 46 3.66 4.93 -15.22
C PHE A 46 3.41 6.19 -14.37
N ILE A 47 4.27 7.20 -14.48
CA ILE A 47 4.22 8.38 -13.59
C ILE A 47 3.10 9.35 -13.94
N VAL A 48 2.85 9.60 -15.23
CA VAL A 48 1.88 10.62 -15.67
C VAL A 48 0.46 10.29 -15.19
N PRO A 49 -0.07 9.05 -15.31
CA PRO A 49 -1.38 8.72 -14.78
C PRO A 49 -1.52 8.98 -13.28
N LEU A 50 -0.48 8.70 -12.47
CA LEU A 50 -0.50 9.00 -11.02
C LEU A 50 -0.66 10.50 -10.75
N LEU A 51 -0.01 11.35 -11.55
CA LEU A 51 -0.18 12.81 -11.45
C LEU A 51 -1.58 13.24 -11.92
N LEU A 52 -2.14 12.56 -12.92
CA LEU A 52 -3.51 12.81 -13.39
C LEU A 52 -4.55 12.40 -12.35
N GLU A 53 -4.33 11.35 -11.56
CA GLU A 53 -5.20 10.98 -10.45
C GLU A 53 -5.23 12.07 -9.38
N ALA A 54 -4.07 12.64 -9.03
CA ALA A 54 -4.01 13.79 -8.14
C ALA A 54 -4.78 15.00 -8.71
N GLY A 55 -4.63 15.25 -10.01
CA GLY A 55 -5.38 16.28 -10.73
C GLY A 55 -6.89 16.04 -10.73
N LEU A 56 -7.32 14.79 -10.93
CA LEU A 56 -8.72 14.37 -10.92
C LEU A 56 -9.35 14.63 -9.55
N ALA A 57 -8.67 14.27 -8.46
CA ALA A 57 -9.13 14.59 -7.11
C ALA A 57 -9.29 16.11 -6.91
N LEU A 58 -8.32 16.91 -7.37
CA LEU A 58 -8.37 18.36 -7.23
C LEU A 58 -9.52 18.99 -8.02
N LEU A 59 -9.77 18.50 -9.25
CA LEU A 59 -10.89 18.98 -10.08
C LEU A 59 -12.25 18.64 -9.45
N ILE A 60 -12.39 17.43 -8.90
CA ILE A 60 -13.63 17.02 -8.22
C ILE A 60 -13.84 17.89 -6.98
N TYR A 61 -12.81 18.11 -6.16
CA TYR A 61 -12.90 19.00 -5.00
C TYR A 61 -13.31 20.42 -5.40
N GLN A 62 -12.75 20.94 -6.50
CA GLN A 62 -13.11 22.27 -6.98
C GLN A 62 -14.58 22.38 -7.35
N GLN A 63 -15.21 21.30 -7.80
CA GLN A 63 -16.60 21.24 -8.20
C GLN A 63 -17.55 20.96 -7.02
N THR A 64 -17.22 20.00 -6.16
CA THR A 64 -18.07 19.61 -5.02
C THR A 64 -17.89 20.52 -3.81
N LYS A 65 -16.72 21.16 -3.66
CA LYS A 65 -16.27 21.89 -2.45
C LYS A 65 -16.25 21.03 -1.18
N GLU A 66 -16.33 19.71 -1.34
CA GLU A 66 -16.44 18.75 -0.25
C GLU A 66 -15.37 17.66 -0.38
N ILE A 67 -14.73 17.32 0.74
CA ILE A 67 -13.81 16.20 0.81
C ILE A 67 -14.63 14.92 0.97
N THR A 68 -14.80 14.21 -0.13
CA THR A 68 -15.48 12.91 -0.17
C THR A 68 -14.51 11.75 0.04
N THR A 69 -15.04 10.54 0.24
CA THR A 69 -14.26 9.28 0.31
C THR A 69 -13.28 9.11 -0.84
N PHE A 70 -13.63 9.57 -2.05
CA PHE A 70 -12.76 9.54 -3.22
C PHE A 70 -11.44 10.29 -2.99
N HIS A 71 -11.49 11.48 -2.39
CA HIS A 71 -10.31 12.29 -2.08
C HIS A 71 -9.43 11.62 -1.03
N ILE A 72 -10.04 10.97 -0.03
CA ILE A 72 -9.32 10.25 1.02
C ILE A 72 -8.56 9.08 0.40
N VAL A 73 -9.20 8.30 -0.48
CA VAL A 73 -8.57 7.17 -1.17
C VAL A 73 -7.40 7.64 -2.02
N ILE A 74 -7.57 8.69 -2.83
CA ILE A 74 -6.47 9.24 -3.63
C ILE A 74 -5.35 9.79 -2.74
N MET A 75 -5.67 10.48 -1.65
CA MET A 75 -4.65 10.99 -0.73
C MET A 75 -3.82 9.86 -0.12
N VAL A 76 -4.46 8.75 0.28
CA VAL A 76 -3.74 7.55 0.76
C VAL A 76 -2.87 6.95 -0.33
N PHE A 77 -3.37 6.85 -1.57
CA PHE A 77 -2.59 6.37 -2.72
C PHE A 77 -1.37 7.25 -3.01
N LEU A 78 -1.53 8.58 -3.02
CA LEU A 78 -0.44 9.53 -3.23
C LEU A 78 0.56 9.50 -2.10
N LEU A 79 0.10 9.45 -0.84
CA LEU A 79 0.98 9.29 0.31
C LEU A 79 1.77 7.99 0.20
N TYR A 80 1.12 6.89 -0.20
CA TYR A 80 1.80 5.63 -0.44
C TYR A 80 2.83 5.77 -1.56
N ALA A 81 2.48 6.35 -2.71
CA ALA A 81 3.40 6.57 -3.83
C ALA A 81 4.60 7.45 -3.46
N CYS A 82 4.39 8.50 -2.65
CA CYS A 82 5.45 9.39 -2.16
C CYS A 82 6.33 8.72 -1.10
N THR A 83 5.76 7.87 -0.24
CA THR A 83 6.50 7.10 0.76
C THR A 83 7.17 5.85 0.18
N PHE A 84 6.74 5.43 -1.01
CA PHE A 84 7.38 4.39 -1.83
C PHE A 84 8.76 4.87 -2.29
N GLY A 85 9.73 4.77 -1.39
CA GLY A 85 11.04 5.37 -1.56
C GLY A 85 11.99 4.54 -2.43
N VAL A 86 13.22 5.04 -2.53
CA VAL A 86 14.33 4.37 -3.23
C VAL A 86 14.59 2.95 -2.70
N ALA A 87 14.31 2.69 -1.43
CA ALA A 87 14.49 1.38 -0.80
C ALA A 87 13.51 0.32 -1.35
N ASP A 88 12.23 0.69 -1.53
CA ASP A 88 11.23 -0.22 -2.08
C ASP A 88 11.46 -0.46 -3.57
N PHE A 89 11.87 0.58 -4.31
CA PHE A 89 12.29 0.43 -5.69
C PHE A 89 13.49 -0.53 -5.84
N LYS A 90 14.49 -0.42 -4.96
CA LYS A 90 15.63 -1.38 -4.91
C LYS A 90 15.17 -2.80 -4.62
N LYS A 91 14.17 -2.99 -3.76
CA LYS A 91 13.61 -4.31 -3.45
C LYS A 91 12.87 -4.90 -4.65
N ILE A 92 12.08 -4.11 -5.37
CA ILE A 92 11.43 -4.53 -6.62
C ILE A 92 12.47 -4.87 -7.68
N ASP A 93 13.46 -4.00 -7.89
CA ASP A 93 14.56 -4.22 -8.84
C ASP A 93 15.29 -5.54 -8.56
N ARG A 94 15.60 -5.82 -7.29
CA ARG A 94 16.19 -7.09 -6.85
C ARG A 94 15.26 -8.28 -7.11
N MET A 95 13.97 -8.16 -6.83
CA MET A 95 12.97 -9.22 -7.08
C MET A 95 12.87 -9.56 -8.56
N VAL A 96 12.87 -8.55 -9.43
CA VAL A 96 12.86 -8.73 -10.88
C VAL A 96 14.15 -9.41 -11.35
N ARG A 97 15.31 -9.00 -10.85
CA ARG A 97 16.60 -9.63 -11.18
C ARG A 97 16.65 -11.10 -10.77
N ILE A 98 16.10 -11.46 -9.60
CA ILE A 98 15.96 -12.87 -9.20
C ILE A 98 15.09 -13.65 -10.20
N TRP A 99 13.93 -13.10 -10.56
CA TRP A 99 12.98 -13.79 -11.44
C TRP A 99 13.54 -13.98 -12.86
N LEU A 100 14.18 -12.94 -13.41
CA LEU A 100 14.81 -13.00 -14.72
C LEU A 100 16.04 -13.90 -14.72
N GLY A 101 16.90 -13.81 -13.70
CA GLY A 101 18.09 -14.64 -13.57
C GLY A 101 17.76 -16.13 -13.52
N LYS A 102 16.76 -16.51 -12.71
CA LYS A 102 16.23 -17.90 -12.68
C LYS A 102 15.74 -18.39 -14.04
N ARG A 103 15.13 -17.51 -14.84
CA ARG A 103 14.62 -17.86 -16.18
C ARG A 103 15.73 -17.92 -17.24
N ALA A 104 16.82 -17.16 -17.05
CA ALA A 104 17.98 -17.13 -17.94
C ALA A 104 19.08 -18.15 -17.55
N GLY A 105 19.01 -18.73 -16.35
CA GLY A 105 20.08 -19.58 -15.80
C GLY A 105 21.29 -18.80 -15.29
N GLU A 106 21.17 -17.48 -15.12
CA GLU A 106 22.25 -16.58 -14.72
C GLU A 106 21.97 -15.97 -13.33
N ASP A 107 23.02 -15.82 -12.52
CA ASP A 107 22.92 -15.11 -11.25
C ASP A 107 23.15 -13.61 -11.46
N LEU A 108 22.08 -12.83 -11.35
CA LEU A 108 22.07 -11.39 -11.55
C LEU A 108 22.24 -10.60 -10.23
N LEU A 109 22.48 -11.29 -9.12
CA LEU A 109 22.63 -10.69 -7.79
C LEU A 109 24.10 -10.57 -7.38
N THR A 110 24.43 -9.54 -6.63
CA THR A 110 25.75 -9.41 -6.01
C THR A 110 25.88 -10.29 -4.76
N ALA A 111 27.12 -10.59 -4.35
CA ALA A 111 27.38 -11.31 -3.10
C ALA A 111 26.76 -10.62 -1.85
N THR A 112 26.72 -9.29 -1.86
CA THR A 112 26.07 -8.50 -0.79
C THR A 112 24.55 -8.67 -0.79
N GLU A 113 23.92 -8.74 -1.96
CA GLU A 113 22.47 -8.98 -2.10
C GLU A 113 22.09 -10.39 -1.67
N HIS A 114 22.93 -11.39 -1.94
CA HIS A 114 22.76 -12.75 -1.42
C HIS A 114 22.83 -12.82 0.10
N ALA A 115 23.83 -12.17 0.70
CA ALA A 115 23.96 -12.10 2.15
C ALA A 115 22.75 -11.40 2.80
N GLN A 116 22.23 -10.35 2.16
CA GLN A 116 21.02 -9.65 2.61
C GLN A 116 19.78 -10.55 2.51
N LEU A 117 19.58 -11.25 1.39
CA LEU A 117 18.47 -12.19 1.21
C LEU A 117 18.51 -13.35 2.21
N ALA A 118 19.70 -13.87 2.51
CA ALA A 118 19.86 -14.93 3.50
C ALA A 118 19.44 -14.45 4.90
N ARG A 119 19.80 -13.22 5.28
CA ARG A 119 19.34 -12.59 6.52
C ARG A 119 17.84 -12.37 6.53
N GLU A 120 17.29 -11.81 5.44
CA GLU A 120 15.85 -11.52 5.29
C GLU A 120 14.97 -12.78 5.33
N LYS A 121 15.48 -13.93 4.86
CA LYS A 121 14.79 -15.22 4.90
C LYS A 121 14.93 -15.95 6.24
N SER A 122 15.80 -15.50 7.14
CA SER A 122 15.99 -16.18 8.42
C SER A 122 14.70 -16.09 9.26
N PRO A 123 14.22 -17.21 9.84
CA PRO A 123 12.97 -17.21 10.61
C PRO A 123 12.99 -16.24 11.81
N GLN A 124 14.17 -16.10 12.43
CA GLN A 124 14.37 -15.16 13.54
C GLN A 124 14.21 -13.71 13.09
N TYR A 125 14.80 -13.32 11.95
CA TYR A 125 14.66 -11.97 11.42
C TYR A 125 13.20 -11.67 11.03
N ILE A 126 12.52 -12.61 10.37
CA ILE A 126 11.10 -12.44 9.99
C ILE A 126 10.25 -12.22 11.23
N ARG A 127 10.46 -13.00 12.30
CA ARG A 127 9.69 -12.87 13.55
C ARG A 127 9.95 -11.53 14.24
N THR A 128 11.21 -11.15 14.43
CA THR A 128 11.56 -9.87 15.08
C THR A 128 11.05 -8.67 14.28
N LYS A 129 11.14 -8.73 12.94
CA LYS A 129 10.60 -7.69 12.07
C LYS A 129 9.08 -7.61 12.16
N SER A 130 8.39 -8.75 12.13
CA SER A 130 6.91 -8.81 12.21
C SER A 130 6.41 -8.30 13.56
N LEU A 131 7.10 -8.64 14.66
CA LEU A 131 6.78 -8.11 15.99
C LEU A 131 6.96 -6.59 16.05
N ARG A 132 8.12 -6.08 15.58
CA ARG A 132 8.37 -4.64 15.54
C ARG A 132 7.33 -3.90 14.71
N ASN A 133 6.99 -4.45 13.53
CA ASN A 133 5.98 -3.85 12.66
C ASN A 133 4.61 -3.83 13.33
N LEU A 134 4.19 -4.94 13.94
CA LEU A 134 2.95 -5.03 14.70
C LEU A 134 2.91 -3.97 15.81
N VAL A 135 3.96 -3.88 16.63
CA VAL A 135 4.04 -2.89 17.72
C VAL A 135 3.96 -1.46 17.19
N ILE A 136 4.74 -1.11 16.16
CA ILE A 136 4.71 0.23 15.59
C ILE A 136 3.32 0.57 15.03
N HIS A 137 2.73 -0.34 14.25
CA HIS A 137 1.41 -0.11 13.66
C HIS A 137 0.33 0.00 14.73
N SER A 138 0.34 -0.86 15.75
CA SER A 138 -0.58 -0.79 16.89
C SER A 138 -0.44 0.52 17.67
N VAL A 139 0.79 0.99 17.92
CA VAL A 139 1.02 2.26 18.63
C VAL A 139 0.47 3.44 17.82
N ILE A 140 0.77 3.51 16.52
CA ILE A 140 0.27 4.59 15.65
C ILE A 140 -1.26 4.54 15.56
N PHE A 141 -1.84 3.36 15.38
CA PHE A 141 -3.28 3.17 15.28
C PHE A 141 -3.98 3.60 16.57
N VAL A 142 -3.54 3.11 17.72
CA VAL A 142 -4.11 3.47 19.03
C VAL A 142 -3.98 4.97 19.30
N ALA A 143 -2.83 5.58 19.01
CA ALA A 143 -2.64 7.02 19.18
C ALA A 143 -3.60 7.83 18.31
N ALA A 144 -3.80 7.43 17.05
CA ALA A 144 -4.74 8.07 16.15
C ALA A 144 -6.20 7.91 16.58
N VAL A 145 -6.59 6.72 17.05
CA VAL A 145 -7.94 6.47 17.58
C VAL A 145 -8.21 7.32 18.82
N ILE A 146 -7.25 7.41 19.75
CA ILE A 146 -7.35 8.28 20.93
C ILE A 146 -7.52 9.74 20.51
N TYR A 147 -6.71 10.21 19.56
CA TYR A 147 -6.82 11.57 19.05
C TYR A 147 -8.19 11.85 18.40
N MET A 148 -8.66 10.94 17.55
CA MET A 148 -9.98 11.05 16.92
C MET A 148 -11.10 11.03 17.96
N TRP A 149 -11.00 10.18 18.99
CA TRP A 149 -11.97 10.11 20.07
C TRP A 149 -12.01 11.40 20.90
N ILE A 150 -10.86 11.99 21.23
CA ILE A 150 -10.80 13.26 21.96
C ILE A 150 -11.41 14.40 21.13
N THR A 151 -11.20 14.38 19.81
CA THR A 151 -11.61 15.49 18.93
C THR A 151 -13.06 15.37 18.45
N PHE A 152 -13.52 14.14 18.20
CA PHE A 152 -14.79 13.85 17.52
C PHE A 152 -15.60 12.75 18.21
N GLY A 153 -15.27 12.32 19.43
CA GLY A 153 -15.93 11.20 20.09
C GLY A 153 -17.45 11.40 20.23
N ASN A 154 -18.21 10.34 19.96
CA ASN A 154 -19.65 10.32 20.17
C ASN A 154 -19.97 9.69 21.54
N THR A 155 -20.55 10.46 22.45
CA THR A 155 -20.88 10.01 23.82
C THR A 155 -22.00 8.97 23.85
N ASP A 156 -22.84 8.94 22.82
CA ASP A 156 -23.96 7.99 22.71
C ASP A 156 -23.50 6.65 22.11
N PHE A 157 -22.24 6.59 21.65
CA PHE A 157 -21.68 5.36 21.09
C PHE A 157 -21.43 4.32 22.19
N THR A 158 -21.92 3.11 21.93
CA THR A 158 -21.61 1.93 22.74
C THR A 158 -20.70 1.01 21.94
N LEU A 159 -19.74 0.39 22.64
CA LEU A 159 -18.74 -0.47 22.01
C LEU A 159 -19.41 -1.64 21.27
N SER A 160 -19.45 -1.53 19.94
CA SER A 160 -19.98 -2.54 19.03
C SER A 160 -19.08 -2.63 17.80
N LEU A 161 -19.10 -3.74 17.05
CA LEU A 161 -18.44 -3.84 15.75
C LEU A 161 -19.37 -3.53 14.57
N HIS A 162 -20.68 -3.44 14.82
CA HIS A 162 -21.69 -3.33 13.75
C HIS A 162 -21.59 -2.02 12.95
N TRP A 163 -21.10 -0.93 13.55
CA TRP A 163 -20.88 0.36 12.87
C TRP A 163 -19.86 0.28 11.74
N VAL A 164 -18.99 -0.75 11.73
CA VAL A 164 -18.00 -0.94 10.66
C VAL A 164 -18.68 -1.30 9.34
N THR A 165 -19.76 -2.08 9.41
CA THR A 165 -20.49 -2.57 8.23
C THR A 165 -21.77 -1.79 7.94
N ASP A 166 -22.34 -1.12 8.95
CA ASP A 166 -23.63 -0.45 8.88
C ASP A 166 -23.46 1.05 9.17
N SER A 167 -23.75 1.89 8.17
CA SER A 167 -23.67 3.36 8.27
C SER A 167 -24.79 3.97 9.09
N ASP A 168 -25.92 3.27 9.23
CA ASP A 168 -27.15 3.82 9.81
C ASP A 168 -27.19 3.67 11.34
N ARG A 169 -26.19 2.97 11.90
CA ARG A 169 -25.96 2.83 13.34
C ARG A 169 -25.27 4.06 13.91
N ILE A 170 -25.39 4.23 15.23
CA ILE A 170 -24.62 5.20 16.00
C ILE A 170 -23.13 4.95 15.74
N GLN A 171 -22.47 5.97 15.19
CA GLN A 171 -21.06 5.91 14.82
C GLN A 171 -20.18 6.32 16.01
N PRO A 172 -18.94 5.80 16.11
CA PRO A 172 -18.03 6.10 17.22
C PRO A 172 -17.58 7.56 17.25
N LEU A 173 -17.55 8.22 16.09
CA LEU A 173 -17.21 9.62 15.96
C LEU A 173 -18.43 10.42 15.46
N THR A 174 -18.49 11.70 15.77
CA THR A 174 -19.53 12.63 15.28
C THR A 174 -19.23 13.14 13.88
N ASN A 175 -17.97 13.07 13.45
CA ASN A 175 -17.52 13.51 12.14
C ASN A 175 -17.56 12.36 11.12
N GLU A 176 -18.30 12.54 10.01
CA GLU A 176 -18.48 11.53 8.97
C GLU A 176 -17.16 11.13 8.27
N VAL A 177 -16.31 12.11 7.98
CA VAL A 177 -14.99 11.88 7.36
C VAL A 177 -14.11 11.06 8.30
N ALA A 178 -14.05 11.43 9.58
CA ALA A 178 -13.27 10.71 10.58
C ALA A 178 -13.78 9.26 10.76
N ASN A 179 -15.09 9.04 10.74
CA ASN A 179 -15.66 7.68 10.76
C ASN A 179 -15.26 6.87 9.52
N THR A 180 -15.26 7.50 8.34
CA THR A 180 -14.86 6.84 7.09
C THR A 180 -13.40 6.43 7.14
N VAL A 181 -12.52 7.34 7.57
CA VAL A 181 -11.09 7.06 7.76
C VAL A 181 -10.91 5.95 8.79
N LEU A 182 -11.58 6.02 9.94
CA LEU A 182 -11.47 5.03 11.00
C LEU A 182 -11.92 3.64 10.53
N ARG A 183 -13.00 3.53 9.75
CA ARG A 183 -13.46 2.25 9.18
C ARG A 183 -12.42 1.62 8.26
N VAL A 184 -11.96 2.38 7.26
CA VAL A 184 -10.97 1.89 6.29
C VAL A 184 -9.68 1.50 7.00
N TRP A 185 -9.22 2.33 7.94
CA TRP A 185 -7.98 2.06 8.68
C TRP A 185 -8.12 0.87 9.62
N LEU A 186 -9.26 0.69 10.29
CA LEU A 186 -9.51 -0.49 11.13
C LEU A 186 -9.44 -1.78 10.31
N ILE A 187 -10.03 -1.81 9.10
CA ILE A 187 -9.96 -2.97 8.21
C ILE A 187 -8.51 -3.24 7.79
N ALA A 188 -7.79 -2.22 7.33
CA ALA A 188 -6.39 -2.35 6.92
C ALA A 188 -5.48 -2.82 8.07
N TYR A 189 -5.64 -2.22 9.26
CA TYR A 189 -4.94 -2.60 10.48
C TYR A 189 -5.22 -4.05 10.89
N SER A 190 -6.48 -4.49 10.78
CA SER A 190 -6.86 -5.87 11.11
C SER A 190 -6.18 -6.89 10.19
N ILE A 191 -6.18 -6.63 8.89
CA ILE A 191 -5.52 -7.48 7.89
C ILE A 191 -4.01 -7.54 8.17
N ASP A 192 -3.35 -6.40 8.33
CA ASP A 192 -1.91 -6.34 8.61
C ASP A 192 -1.55 -7.02 9.93
N SER A 193 -2.37 -6.83 10.97
CA SER A 193 -2.16 -7.47 12.27
C SER A 193 -2.26 -8.99 12.18
N ILE A 194 -3.26 -9.52 11.48
CA ILE A 194 -3.41 -10.97 11.26
C ILE A 194 -2.20 -11.53 10.50
N LEU A 195 -1.75 -10.84 9.45
CA LEU A 195 -0.57 -11.26 8.68
C LEU A 195 0.69 -11.28 9.55
N ASN A 196 0.98 -10.21 10.29
CA ASN A 196 2.14 -10.16 11.18
C ASN A 196 2.05 -11.20 12.30
N LEU A 197 0.86 -11.42 12.88
CA LEU A 197 0.64 -12.42 13.91
C LEU A 197 0.86 -13.84 13.38
N SER A 198 0.44 -14.12 12.13
CA SER A 198 0.69 -15.41 11.49
C SER A 198 2.20 -15.73 11.42
N TYR A 199 3.04 -14.75 11.11
CA TYR A 199 4.49 -14.91 11.07
C TYR A 199 5.12 -15.10 12.46
N ILE A 200 4.48 -14.57 13.52
CA ILE A 200 4.95 -14.70 14.90
C ILE A 200 4.58 -16.06 15.49
N LEU A 201 3.36 -16.53 15.23
CA LEU A 201 2.81 -17.78 15.79
C LEU A 201 3.27 -19.03 15.04
N THR A 202 3.71 -18.89 13.78
CA THR A 202 4.22 -20.04 13.02
C THR A 202 5.49 -20.59 13.67
N PRO A 203 5.53 -21.88 14.06
CA PRO A 203 6.70 -22.46 14.71
C PRO A 203 7.90 -22.50 13.77
N ILE A 204 9.07 -22.10 14.26
CA ILE A 204 10.34 -22.18 13.53
C ILE A 204 10.76 -23.65 13.45
N THR A 205 10.24 -24.39 12.47
CA THR A 205 10.63 -25.77 12.25
C THR A 205 11.94 -25.83 11.46
N LYS A 206 12.87 -26.68 11.93
CA LYS A 206 14.23 -26.88 11.38
C LYS A 206 14.27 -27.23 9.88
N LYS A 207 13.14 -27.65 9.29
CA LYS A 207 12.99 -28.03 7.88
C LYS A 207 13.16 -26.87 6.88
N ARG A 208 13.26 -25.61 7.35
CA ARG A 208 13.54 -24.43 6.52
C ARG A 208 15.03 -24.07 6.40
N LEU A 209 15.93 -24.85 7.00
CA LEU A 209 17.40 -24.63 6.98
C LEU A 209 18.17 -25.58 6.04
N GLY A 210 17.52 -26.35 5.16
CA GLY A 210 18.23 -27.10 4.12
C GLY A 210 18.91 -26.11 3.16
N HIS A 211 20.21 -26.11 2.89
CA HIS A 211 21.09 -27.27 2.67
C HIS A 211 20.34 -28.38 1.95
N ASN A 212 20.18 -28.18 0.65
CA ASN A 212 20.84 -28.99 -0.36
C ASN A 212 21.30 -28.05 -1.48
#